data_AF-A0A9X9M4Y3-F1
#
_entry.id   AF-A0A9X9M4Y3-F1
#
_cell.length_a   1.000
_cell.length_b   1.000
_cell.length_c   1.000
_cell.angle_alpha   90.00
_cell.angle_beta   90.00
_cell.angle_gamma   90.00
#
_symmetry.space_group_name_H-M   'P 1'
#
loop_
_entity.id
_entity.type
_entity.pdbx_description
1 polymer ?
#
loop_
_entity_poly.entity_id
_entity_poly.type
_entity_poly.pdbx_seq_one_letter_code
_entity_poly.pdbx_strand_id
1 'polypeptide(L)'
;LVENSSRQRAFRKGTTDTFEFDSIFLGDIASLCVGHLAREDRFIPKRELVWHVKTITITEMEYGNVYVLCLCPSPPEVLLTLQ
;
A
#
# COMPACT_ATOMS: atom_id res chain seq x y z
N LEU A 1 6.09 -3.06 9.75
CA LEU A 1 6.11 -1.89 8.83
C LEU A 1 6.95 -2.26 7.62
N VAL A 2 6.35 -2.30 6.43
CA VAL A 2 7.05 -2.58 5.18
C VAL A 2 7.57 -1.26 4.63
N GLU A 3 8.89 -1.11 4.53
CA GLU A 3 9.50 0.12 4.03
C GLU A 3 9.82 0.01 2.54
N ASN A 4 9.58 1.10 1.80
CA ASN A 4 10.05 1.22 0.41
C ASN A 4 11.58 1.25 0.43
N SER A 5 12.21 0.66 -0.60
CA SER A 5 13.66 0.53 -0.74
C SER A 5 14.41 1.73 -0.18
N SER A 6 15.56 1.50 0.47
CA SER A 6 16.37 2.55 1.12
C SER A 6 16.70 3.75 0.21
N ARG A 7 16.60 3.57 -1.11
CA ARG A 7 16.81 4.58 -2.17
C ARG A 7 15.54 5.34 -2.62
N GLN A 8 14.33 4.80 -2.47
CA GLN A 8 13.07 5.46 -2.86
C GLN A 8 12.13 5.62 -1.68
N ARG A 9 12.35 6.68 -0.88
CA ARG A 9 11.61 6.92 0.37
C ARG A 9 10.22 7.55 0.20
N ALA A 10 9.73 7.72 -1.03
CA ALA A 10 8.48 8.43 -1.31
C ALA A 10 7.72 7.82 -2.49
N PHE A 11 6.44 7.51 -2.27
CA PHE A 11 5.50 7.17 -3.33
C PHE A 11 5.30 8.35 -4.27
N ARG A 12 5.48 8.13 -5.57
CA ARG A 12 5.30 9.18 -6.58
C ARG A 12 4.01 8.93 -7.35
N LYS A 13 3.34 10.00 -7.74
CA LYS A 13 2.13 9.89 -8.57
C LYS A 13 2.48 9.19 -9.89
N GLY A 14 1.73 8.14 -10.22
CA GLY A 14 1.89 7.40 -11.48
C GLY A 14 3.02 6.37 -11.46
N THR A 15 3.70 6.15 -10.33
CA THR A 15 4.66 5.05 -10.19
C THR A 15 3.98 3.79 -9.68
N THR A 16 4.65 2.66 -9.90
CA THR A 16 4.36 1.40 -9.21
C THR A 16 5.53 1.11 -8.28
N ASP A 17 5.23 0.89 -7.02
CA ASP A 17 6.19 0.57 -5.98
C ASP A 17 5.98 -0.89 -5.57
N THR A 18 7.04 -1.70 -5.61
CA THR A 18 7.00 -3.13 -5.31
C THR A 18 7.67 -3.41 -3.97
N PHE A 19 7.04 -4.28 -3.17
CA PHE A 19 7.52 -4.68 -1.86
C PHE A 19 7.53 -6.20 -1.77
N GLU A 20 8.51 -6.71 -1.05
CA GLU A 20 8.64 -8.13 -0.73
C GLU A 20 8.81 -8.25 0.78
N PHE A 21 8.02 -9.11 1.41
CA PHE A 21 8.04 -9.31 2.85
C PHE A 21 7.62 -10.73 3.19
N ASP A 22 8.17 -11.26 4.27
CA ASP A 22 7.74 -12.56 4.80
C ASP A 22 6.40 -12.42 5.51
N SER A 23 5.51 -13.39 5.30
CA SER A 23 4.20 -13.47 5.95
C SER A 23 3.87 -14.91 6.34
N ILE A 24 2.86 -15.06 7.21
CA ILE A 24 2.23 -16.36 7.43
C ILE A 24 1.30 -16.69 6.24
N PHE A 25 1.05 -17.97 5.98
CA PHE A 25 0.07 -18.36 4.98
C PHE A 25 -1.35 -17.96 5.42
N LEU A 26 -1.97 -17.03 4.67
CA LEU A 26 -3.30 -16.49 4.97
C LEU A 26 -4.44 -17.24 4.26
N GLY A 27 -4.13 -18.17 3.35
CA GLY A 27 -5.12 -18.77 2.46
C GLY A 27 -5.66 -17.78 1.42
N ASP A 28 -6.92 -17.92 1.04
CA ASP A 28 -7.57 -17.04 0.06
C ASP A 28 -7.76 -15.63 0.61
N ILE A 29 -7.21 -14.63 -0.08
CA ILE A 29 -7.28 -13.23 0.35
C ILE A 29 -8.67 -12.66 0.01
N ALA A 30 -9.52 -12.54 1.04
CA ALA A 30 -10.85 -11.95 0.89
C ALA A 30 -10.87 -10.41 0.94
N SER A 31 -9.95 -9.81 1.69
CA SER A 31 -9.90 -8.34 1.89
C SER A 31 -8.51 -7.85 2.30
N LEU A 32 -8.22 -6.59 2.02
CA LEU A 32 -6.97 -5.91 2.41
C LEU A 32 -7.27 -4.50 2.93
N CYS A 33 -6.57 -4.10 3.99
CA CYS A 33 -6.50 -2.72 4.46
C CYS A 33 -5.12 -2.15 4.12
N VAL A 34 -4.98 -0.90 3.67
CA VAL A 34 -3.68 -0.26 3.31
C VAL A 34 -3.54 1.18 3.79
N GLY A 35 -2.77 1.44 4.84
CA GLY A 35 -2.64 2.78 5.41
C GLY A 35 -1.41 3.58 5.10
N HIS A 36 -1.51 4.89 5.41
CA HIS A 36 -0.35 5.78 5.44
C HIS A 36 -0.18 6.36 6.85
N LEU A 37 1.08 6.50 7.27
CA LEU A 37 1.47 7.25 8.45
C LEU A 37 2.39 8.37 7.99
N ALA A 38 2.11 9.61 8.38
CA ALA A 38 3.00 10.73 8.12
C ALA A 38 4.34 10.47 8.83
N ARG A 39 5.47 10.75 8.16
CA ARG A 39 6.76 10.69 8.84
C ARG A 39 6.79 11.76 9.93
N GLU A 40 7.10 11.37 11.17
CA GLU A 40 7.11 12.28 12.33
C GLU A 40 8.16 13.40 12.20
N ASP A 41 9.20 13.19 11.40
CA ASP A 41 10.32 14.13 11.20
C ASP A 41 10.01 15.28 10.22
N ARG A 42 8.84 15.27 9.57
CA ARG A 42 8.50 16.26 8.54
C ARG A 42 7.05 16.69 8.64
N PHE A 43 6.82 17.99 8.81
CA PHE A 43 5.50 18.58 8.68
C PHE A 43 5.02 18.45 7.22
N ILE A 44 3.98 17.65 6.99
CA ILE A 44 3.29 17.55 5.70
C ILE A 44 1.90 18.17 5.88
N PRO A 45 1.54 19.22 5.13
CA PRO A 45 0.19 19.78 5.16
C PRO A 45 -0.86 18.70 4.89
N LYS A 46 -1.99 18.69 5.60
CA LYS A 46 -3.06 17.67 5.43
C LYS A 46 -3.52 17.50 3.98
N ARG A 47 -3.53 18.58 3.19
CA ARG A 47 -3.87 18.57 1.75
C ARG A 47 -2.86 17.82 0.87
N GLU A 48 -1.65 17.60 1.36
CA GLU A 48 -0.55 16.92 0.68
C GLU A 48 -0.37 15.47 1.18
N LEU A 49 -1.09 15.08 2.25
CA LEU A 49 -1.19 13.72 2.81
C LEU A 49 -2.23 12.86 2.07
N VAL A 50 -2.44 13.11 0.77
CA VAL A 50 -3.43 12.39 -0.03
C VAL A 50 -2.73 11.41 -0.95
N TRP A 51 -2.87 10.12 -0.68
CA TRP A 51 -2.46 9.07 -1.61
C TRP A 51 -3.69 8.52 -2.29
N HIS A 52 -3.58 8.35 -3.60
CA HIS A 52 -4.61 7.67 -4.39
C HIS A 52 -3.97 6.41 -4.96
N VAL A 53 -4.31 5.27 -4.37
CA VAL A 53 -3.88 3.97 -4.87
C VAL A 53 -4.86 3.54 -5.95
N LYS A 54 -4.35 3.31 -7.16
CA LYS A 54 -5.18 2.86 -8.29
C LYS A 54 -5.44 1.35 -8.22
N THR A 55 -4.39 0.59 -7.94
CA THR A 55 -4.40 -0.87 -7.99
C THR A 55 -3.38 -1.40 -7.02
N ILE A 56 -3.73 -2.47 -6.33
CA ILE A 56 -2.82 -3.27 -5.50
C ILE A 56 -2.78 -4.67 -6.10
N THR A 57 -1.58 -5.17 -6.34
CA THR A 57 -1.35 -6.55 -6.78
C THR A 57 -0.57 -7.26 -5.69
N ILE A 58 -1.11 -8.38 -5.22
CA ILE A 58 -0.43 -9.27 -4.27
C ILE A 58 -0.06 -10.54 -5.02
N THR A 59 1.21 -10.92 -4.94
CA THR A 59 1.69 -12.21 -5.44
C THR A 59 2.12 -13.04 -4.24
N GLU A 60 1.41 -14.14 -4.01
CA GLU A 60 1.80 -15.17 -3.05
C GLU A 60 2.81 -16.09 -3.76
N MET A 61 4.02 -16.21 -3.21
CA MET A 61 5.17 -16.78 -3.92
C MET A 61 5.28 -18.31 -3.80
N GLU A 62 4.65 -18.94 -2.80
CA GLU A 62 4.69 -20.39 -2.57
C GLU A 62 3.89 -21.15 -3.63
N TYR A 63 2.66 -20.71 -3.91
CA TYR A 63 1.77 -21.32 -4.91
C TYR A 63 1.61 -20.47 -6.18
N GLY A 64 2.17 -19.25 -6.21
CA GLY A 64 2.12 -18.35 -7.36
C GLY A 64 0.77 -17.67 -7.56
N ASN A 65 -0.06 -17.60 -6.52
CA ASN A 65 -1.38 -16.97 -6.61
C ASN A 65 -1.24 -15.45 -6.76
N VAL A 66 -2.06 -14.86 -7.64
CA VAL A 66 -2.07 -13.42 -7.90
C VAL A 66 -3.44 -12.83 -7.61
N TYR A 67 -3.48 -11.83 -6.72
CA TYR A 67 -4.68 -11.12 -6.32
C TYR A 67 -4.60 -9.67 -6.79
N VAL A 68 -5.61 -9.21 -7.53
CA VAL A 68 -5.69 -7.83 -8.05
C VAL A 68 -6.86 -7.10 -7.44
N LEU A 69 -6.57 -6.07 -6.65
CA LEU A 69 -7.55 -5.22 -5.99
C LEU A 69 -7.53 -3.84 -6.66
N CYS A 70 -8.61 -3.50 -7.36
CA CYS A 70 -8.76 -2.18 -8.00
C CYS A 70 -9.57 -1.27 -7.08
N LEU A 71 -8.97 -0.17 -6.65
CA LEU A 71 -9.64 0.83 -5.82
C LEU A 71 -10.29 1.84 -6.77
N CYS A 72 -11.56 1.60 -7.11
CA CYS A 72 -12.39 2.58 -7.80
C CYS A 72 -12.45 3.86 -6.93
N PRO A 73 -12.40 5.09 -7.50
CA PRO A 73 -12.39 6.30 -6.70
C PRO A 73 -13.70 6.48 -5.92
N SER A 74 -13.73 6.03 -4.67
CA SER A 74 -14.64 6.56 -3.65
C SER A 74 -14.10 7.91 -3.12
N PRO A 75 -14.97 8.82 -2.63
CA PRO A 75 -14.58 10.14 -2.10
C PRO A 75 -13.47 10.08 -1.03
N PRO A 76 -12.79 11.22 -0.75
CA PRO A 76 -11.44 11.30 -0.17
C PRO A 76 -11.29 10.87 1.31
N GLU A 77 -12.22 10.11 1.87
CA GLU A 77 -12.15 9.57 3.24
C GLU A 77 -12.01 8.06 3.21
N VAL A 78 -10.85 7.59 2.74
CA VAL A 78 -10.51 6.17 2.85
C VAL A 78 -9.35 6.06 3.82
N LEU A 79 -9.72 5.99 5.10
CA LEU A 79 -8.84 5.59 6.18
C LEU A 79 -8.59 4.11 6.03
N LEU A 80 -7.33 3.76 5.87
CA LEU A 80 -6.91 2.38 5.76
C LEU A 80 -5.65 2.27 6.63
N THR A 81 -5.42 1.12 7.24
CA THR A 81 -4.29 0.86 8.16
C THR A 81 -3.76 -0.53 7.88
N LEU A 82 -2.45 -0.68 7.69
CA LEU A 82 -1.73 -1.96 7.79
C LEU A 82 -1.03 -1.98 9.14
N GLN A 83 -1.37 -2.95 10.00
CA GLN A 83 -0.52 -3.33 11.14
C GLN A 83 0.31 -4.54 10.74
#